data_AF-A0A3D0P3I7-F1
#
_entry.id   AF-A0A3D0P3I7-F1
#
_cell.length_a   1.000
_cell.length_b   1.000
_cell.length_c   1.000
_cell.angle_alpha   90.00
_cell.angle_beta   90.00
_cell.angle_gamma   90.00
#
_symmetry.space_group_name_H-M   'P 1'
#
loop_
_entity.id
_entity.type
_entity.pdbx_description
1 polymer ?
#
loop_
_entity_poly.entity_id
_entity_poly.type
_entity_poly.pdbx_seq_one_letter_code
_entity_poly.pdbx_strand_id
1 'polypeptide(L)'
;MKFVLVLLMLVPAAYAQTRTFEWTDELCTFKGTYDSRKYSEAKLRNTARLLTPGDLTLSSVGATVWNFSEIAELDTAKLDRDYNAVKSELENLDIIDTPYWQGARAARMKEIEQVYRLARLTMRAYTKPDVLREYPAAAA
;
A
#
# COMPACT_ATOMS: atom_id res chain seq x y z
N MET A 1 -39.57 -10.54 59.88
CA MET A 1 -39.20 -11.18 58.60
C MET A 1 -38.08 -10.36 57.97
N LYS A 2 -36.83 -10.85 57.98
CA LYS A 2 -35.68 -10.15 57.41
C LYS A 2 -35.56 -10.57 55.94
N PHE A 3 -35.94 -9.68 55.02
CA PHE A 3 -35.63 -9.85 53.60
C PHE A 3 -34.17 -9.46 53.36
N VAL A 4 -33.32 -10.46 53.14
CA VAL A 4 -31.94 -10.25 52.67
C VAL A 4 -32.01 -10.14 51.15
N LEU A 5 -31.82 -8.93 50.63
CA LEU A 5 -31.78 -8.65 49.20
C LEU A 5 -30.34 -8.89 48.72
N VAL A 6 -30.10 -10.07 48.14
CA VAL A 6 -28.81 -10.43 47.56
C VAL A 6 -28.71 -9.70 46.21
N LEU A 7 -27.97 -8.59 46.19
CA LEU A 7 -27.62 -7.87 44.97
C LEU A 7 -26.54 -8.67 44.23
N LEU A 8 -26.96 -9.48 43.25
CA LEU A 8 -26.05 -10.19 42.36
C LEU A 8 -25.36 -9.14 41.46
N MET A 9 -24.14 -8.73 41.81
CA MET A 9 -23.28 -7.96 40.91
C MET A 9 -22.90 -8.85 39.73
N LEU A 10 -23.69 -8.79 38.65
CA LEU A 10 -23.27 -9.21 37.33
C LEU A 10 -22.12 -8.28 36.90
N VAL A 11 -20.89 -8.64 37.26
CA VAL A 11 -19.70 -8.06 36.66
C VAL A 11 -19.67 -8.56 35.23
N PRO A 12 -19.89 -7.72 34.19
CA PRO A 12 -19.64 -8.17 32.83
C PRO A 12 -18.16 -8.53 32.77
N ALA A 13 -17.87 -9.80 32.55
CA ALA A 13 -16.52 -10.24 32.23
C ALA A 13 -16.13 -9.47 30.96
N ALA A 14 -15.35 -8.40 31.14
CA ALA A 14 -14.72 -7.69 30.06
C ALA A 14 -13.66 -8.66 29.50
N TYR A 15 -14.09 -9.55 28.61
CA TYR A 15 -13.18 -10.31 27.79
C TYR A 15 -12.48 -9.29 26.90
N ALA A 16 -11.29 -8.87 27.33
CA ALA A 16 -10.35 -8.20 26.46
C ALA A 16 -10.08 -9.18 25.32
N GLN A 17 -10.72 -8.96 24.17
CA GLN A 17 -10.48 -9.74 22.95
C GLN A 17 -9.17 -9.29 22.30
N THR A 18 -8.13 -9.31 23.11
CA THR A 18 -6.77 -8.98 22.72
C THR A 18 -6.23 -10.16 21.94
N ARG A 19 -5.91 -9.94 20.67
CA ARG A 19 -5.24 -10.91 19.82
C ARG A 19 -3.83 -10.41 19.50
N THR A 20 -2.95 -11.34 19.15
CA THR A 20 -1.60 -11.01 18.65
C THR A 20 -1.63 -11.00 17.14
N PHE A 21 -1.04 -9.96 16.55
CA PHE A 21 -0.74 -9.87 15.14
C PHE A 21 0.77 -9.94 14.96
N GLU A 22 1.21 -10.79 14.04
CA GLU A 22 2.61 -10.95 13.68
C GLU A 22 2.82 -10.59 12.21
N TRP A 23 3.88 -9.85 11.96
CA TRP A 23 4.31 -9.49 10.61
C TRP A 23 5.82 -9.51 10.51
N THR A 24 6.31 -9.63 9.28
CA THR A 24 7.73 -9.65 8.98
C THR A 24 8.03 -8.48 8.06
N ASP A 25 9.15 -7.81 8.32
CA ASP A 25 9.76 -6.88 7.38
C ASP A 25 11.22 -7.30 7.19
N GLU A 26 11.61 -7.54 5.95
CA GLU A 26 12.90 -8.12 5.56
C GLU A 26 13.34 -9.30 6.44
N LEU A 27 14.22 -9.08 7.42
CA LEU A 27 14.80 -10.07 8.32
C LEU A 27 14.24 -9.99 9.75
N CYS A 28 13.31 -9.09 10.03
CA CYS A 28 12.76 -8.85 11.35
C CYS A 28 11.33 -9.35 11.47
N THR A 29 11.04 -10.13 12.52
CA THR A 29 9.68 -10.51 12.91
C THR A 29 9.20 -9.63 14.04
N PHE A 30 8.07 -8.98 13.82
CA PHE A 30 7.41 -8.11 14.78
C PHE A 30 6.13 -8.77 15.27
N LYS A 31 5.76 -8.45 16.51
CA LYS A 31 4.49 -8.86 17.11
C LYS A 31 3.88 -7.71 17.88
N GLY A 32 2.57 -7.55 17.77
CA GLY A 32 1.81 -6.54 18.48
C GLY A 32 0.46 -7.11 18.91
N THR A 33 -0.14 -6.54 19.96
CA THR A 33 -1.49 -6.92 20.39
C THR A 33 -2.53 -5.92 19.91
N TYR A 34 -3.74 -6.39 19.61
CA TYR A 34 -4.84 -5.55 19.09
C TYR A 34 -6.21 -5.98 19.64
N ASP A 35 -7.17 -5.06 19.69
CA ASP A 35 -8.57 -5.35 20.01
C ASP A 35 -9.27 -5.91 18.76
N SER A 36 -9.57 -7.22 18.76
CA SER A 36 -10.18 -7.87 17.61
C SER A 36 -11.63 -7.46 17.33
N ARG A 37 -12.25 -6.67 18.21
CA ARG A 37 -13.55 -6.04 17.94
C ARG A 37 -13.42 -4.79 17.08
N LYS A 38 -12.24 -4.16 17.07
CA LYS A 38 -11.97 -2.93 16.31
C LYS A 38 -11.40 -3.22 14.93
N TYR A 39 -10.48 -4.17 14.84
CA TYR A 39 -9.77 -4.48 13.60
C TYR A 39 -9.74 -5.98 13.35
N SER A 40 -9.90 -6.36 12.09
CA SER A 40 -9.60 -7.72 11.65
C SER A 40 -8.11 -7.85 11.37
N GLU A 41 -7.58 -9.06 11.51
CA GLU A 41 -6.19 -9.35 11.15
C GLU A 41 -5.90 -9.06 9.67
N ALA A 42 -6.86 -9.33 8.78
CA ALA A 42 -6.76 -9.02 7.36
C ALA A 42 -6.59 -7.51 7.12
N LYS A 43 -7.36 -6.67 7.85
CA LYS A 43 -7.25 -5.21 7.78
C LYS A 43 -5.89 -4.72 8.30
N LEU A 44 -5.35 -5.32 9.36
CA LEU A 44 -4.00 -5.03 9.85
C LEU A 44 -2.94 -5.42 8.82
N ARG A 45 -3.05 -6.61 8.23
CA ARG A 45 -2.13 -7.12 7.22
C ARG A 45 -2.13 -6.25 5.97
N ASN A 46 -3.31 -5.93 5.44
CA ASN A 46 -3.47 -5.01 4.31
C ASN A 46 -2.90 -3.62 4.60
N THR A 47 -3.08 -3.11 5.82
CA THR A 47 -2.50 -1.82 6.22
C THR A 47 -0.97 -1.87 6.26
N ALA A 48 -0.39 -2.98 6.73
CA ALA A 48 1.05 -3.17 6.75
C ALA A 48 1.68 -3.20 5.34
N ARG A 49 0.95 -3.72 4.33
CA ARG A 49 1.40 -3.73 2.93
C ARG A 49 1.75 -2.34 2.38
N LEU A 50 1.13 -1.28 2.91
CA LEU A 50 1.46 0.11 2.51
C LEU A 50 2.89 0.52 2.90
N LEU A 51 3.49 -0.16 3.88
CA LEU A 51 4.81 0.13 4.41
C LEU A 51 5.84 -0.91 4.02
N THR A 52 5.42 -2.07 3.52
CA THR A 52 6.31 -3.18 3.16
C THR A 52 7.12 -2.84 1.90
N PRO A 53 8.45 -2.82 1.97
CA PRO A 53 9.30 -2.61 0.81
C PRO A 53 9.01 -3.65 -0.29
N GLY A 54 8.86 -3.19 -1.53
CA GLY A 54 8.58 -4.05 -2.68
C GLY A 54 7.13 -4.53 -2.81
N ASP A 55 6.25 -4.27 -1.84
CA ASP A 55 4.81 -4.50 -2.02
C ASP A 55 4.16 -3.28 -2.69
N LEU A 56 3.08 -3.52 -3.45
CA LEU A 56 2.33 -2.47 -4.16
C LEU A 56 3.23 -1.56 -5.02
N THR A 57 4.28 -2.15 -5.63
CA THR A 57 5.21 -1.47 -6.56
C THR A 57 4.93 -1.87 -8.00
N LEU A 58 5.33 -1.01 -8.94
CA LEU A 58 5.36 -1.34 -10.37
C LEU A 58 6.49 -2.34 -10.67
N SER A 59 6.14 -3.48 -11.25
CA SER A 59 7.07 -4.53 -11.68
C SER A 59 7.75 -4.24 -13.03
N SER A 60 7.19 -3.31 -13.81
CA SER A 60 7.53 -3.07 -15.22
C SER A 60 8.24 -1.73 -15.46
N VAL A 61 8.99 -1.25 -14.47
CA VAL A 61 9.63 0.09 -14.50
C VAL A 61 10.97 0.15 -15.21
N GLY A 62 11.44 -0.95 -15.80
CA GLY A 62 12.68 -1.01 -16.57
C GLY A 62 12.61 -0.12 -17.82
N ALA A 63 12.82 1.18 -17.63
CA ALA A 63 12.73 2.20 -18.66
C ALA A 63 14.09 2.58 -19.24
N THR A 64 15.19 2.18 -18.58
CA THR A 64 16.55 2.44 -19.02
C THR A 64 17.05 1.26 -19.85
N VAL A 65 17.63 1.55 -21.01
CA VAL A 65 18.37 0.58 -21.82
C VAL A 65 19.87 0.85 -21.77
N TRP A 66 20.67 -0.20 -21.90
CA TRP A 66 22.12 -0.12 -21.96
C TRP A 66 22.63 -0.17 -23.40
N ASN A 67 21.84 -0.76 -24.30
CA ASN A 67 22.18 -0.99 -25.70
C ASN A 67 21.09 -0.43 -26.63
N PHE A 68 21.45 0.03 -27.84
CA PHE A 68 20.45 0.51 -28.81
C PHE A 68 19.43 -0.56 -29.23
N SER A 69 19.83 -1.83 -29.27
CA SER A 69 18.94 -2.95 -29.64
C SER A 69 17.80 -3.15 -28.63
N GLU A 70 18.04 -2.85 -27.36
CA GLU A 70 17.06 -3.01 -26.27
C GLU A 70 15.94 -1.96 -26.33
N ILE A 71 16.10 -0.88 -27.09
CA ILE A 71 15.04 0.13 -27.28
C ILE A 71 13.77 -0.52 -27.84
N ALA A 72 13.91 -1.54 -28.70
CA ALA A 72 12.79 -2.27 -29.27
C ALA A 72 12.04 -3.16 -28.25
N GLU A 73 12.65 -3.44 -27.10
CA GLU A 73 12.09 -4.26 -26.02
C GLU A 73 11.25 -3.43 -25.03
N LEU A 74 11.34 -2.10 -25.09
CA LEU A 74 10.57 -1.20 -24.23
C LEU A 74 9.08 -1.27 -24.56
N ASP A 75 8.30 -1.85 -23.65
CA ASP A 75 6.85 -2.01 -23.79
C ASP A 75 6.08 -1.06 -22.86
N THR A 76 5.73 0.12 -23.38
CA THR A 76 4.88 1.07 -22.67
C THR A 76 3.49 0.52 -22.35
N ALA A 77 2.95 -0.38 -23.16
CA ALA A 77 1.64 -0.98 -22.89
C ALA A 77 1.71 -1.98 -21.72
N LYS A 78 2.84 -2.68 -21.53
CA LYS A 78 3.08 -3.49 -20.33
C LYS A 78 3.14 -2.62 -19.08
N LEU A 79 3.86 -1.50 -19.14
CA LEU A 79 3.89 -0.52 -18.05
C LEU A 79 2.50 0.05 -17.74
N ASP A 80 1.71 0.39 -18.76
CA ASP A 80 0.34 0.89 -18.60
C ASP A 80 -0.56 -0.15 -17.90
N ARG A 81 -0.45 -1.44 -18.24
CA ARG A 81 -1.21 -2.52 -17.58
C ARG A 81 -0.79 -2.69 -16.11
N ASP A 82 0.51 -2.70 -15.84
CA ASP A 82 1.08 -2.83 -14.50
C ASP A 82 0.66 -1.68 -13.58
N TYR A 83 0.72 -0.45 -14.08
CA TYR A 83 0.22 0.74 -13.37
C TYR A 83 -1.26 0.63 -13.01
N ASN A 84 -2.11 0.26 -13.97
CA ASN A 84 -3.54 0.13 -13.72
C ASN A 84 -3.85 -0.99 -12.71
N ALA A 85 -3.10 -2.08 -12.72
CA ALA A 85 -3.25 -3.18 -11.76
C ALA A 85 -2.91 -2.70 -10.33
N VAL A 86 -1.73 -2.11 -10.13
CA VAL A 86 -1.29 -1.62 -8.82
C VAL A 86 -2.18 -0.48 -8.30
N LYS A 87 -2.59 0.44 -9.18
CA LYS A 87 -3.53 1.52 -8.83
C LYS A 87 -4.87 0.97 -8.34
N SER A 88 -5.44 0.03 -9.10
CA SER A 88 -6.71 -0.61 -8.73
C SER A 88 -6.58 -1.36 -7.40
N GLU A 89 -5.47 -2.05 -7.18
CA GLU A 89 -5.22 -2.74 -5.91
C GLU A 89 -5.15 -1.76 -4.73
N LEU A 90 -4.39 -0.66 -4.85
CA LEU A 90 -4.29 0.39 -3.83
C LEU A 90 -5.64 1.07 -3.53
N GLU A 91 -6.46 1.31 -4.55
CA GLU A 91 -7.79 1.92 -4.40
C GLU A 91 -8.73 1.02 -3.61
N ASN A 92 -8.69 -0.28 -3.88
CA ASN A 92 -9.62 -1.27 -3.32
C ASN A 92 -9.11 -1.97 -2.06
N LEU A 93 -7.86 -1.73 -1.64
CA LEU A 93 -7.26 -2.36 -0.47
C LEU A 93 -8.07 -2.02 0.78
N ASP A 94 -8.52 -3.02 1.56
CA ASP A 94 -9.23 -2.74 2.81
C ASP A 94 -8.24 -2.49 3.95
N ILE A 95 -8.03 -1.21 4.29
CA ILE A 95 -7.07 -0.78 5.33
C ILE A 95 -7.80 -0.20 6.55
N ILE A 96 -7.05 0.06 7.61
CA ILE A 96 -7.55 0.79 8.78
C ILE A 96 -8.02 2.19 8.37
N ASP A 97 -9.31 2.48 8.60
CA ASP A 97 -9.93 3.73 8.20
C ASP A 97 -9.68 4.84 9.22
N THR A 98 -8.46 5.38 9.20
CA THR A 98 -8.09 6.56 9.99
C THR A 98 -7.41 7.58 9.07
N PRO A 99 -7.45 8.88 9.40
CA PRO A 99 -6.81 9.91 8.58
C PRO A 99 -5.34 9.63 8.26
N TYR A 100 -4.59 9.04 9.21
CA TYR A 100 -3.20 8.68 9.01
C TYR A 100 -3.02 7.63 7.88
N TRP A 101 -3.73 6.51 7.96
CA TRP A 101 -3.59 5.43 6.99
C TRP A 101 -4.19 5.77 5.62
N GLN A 102 -5.23 6.59 5.58
CA GLN A 102 -5.73 7.15 4.31
C GLN A 102 -4.70 8.10 3.69
N GLY A 103 -4.00 8.91 4.50
CA GLY A 103 -2.88 9.72 4.06
C GLY A 103 -1.72 8.88 3.51
N ALA A 104 -1.37 7.78 4.18
CA ALA A 104 -0.35 6.84 3.70
C ALA A 104 -0.71 6.21 2.35
N ARG A 105 -1.97 5.79 2.16
CA ARG A 105 -2.46 5.32 0.85
C ARG A 105 -2.33 6.39 -0.22
N ALA A 106 -2.76 7.63 0.08
CA ALA A 106 -2.69 8.73 -0.87
C ALA A 106 -1.24 9.06 -1.26
N ALA A 107 -0.31 9.05 -0.30
CA ALA A 107 1.11 9.22 -0.55
C ALA A 107 1.67 8.11 -1.46
N ARG A 108 1.33 6.85 -1.16
CA ARG A 108 1.74 5.70 -1.98
C ARG A 108 1.19 5.78 -3.40
N MET A 109 -0.08 6.15 -3.56
CA MET A 109 -0.70 6.36 -4.87
C MET A 109 0.05 7.41 -5.69
N LYS A 110 0.40 8.54 -5.06
CA LYS A 110 1.15 9.63 -5.70
C LYS A 110 2.55 9.17 -6.12
N GLU A 111 3.24 8.40 -5.29
CA GLU A 111 4.54 7.81 -5.61
C GLU A 111 4.45 6.91 -6.85
N ILE A 112 3.49 5.98 -6.87
CA ILE A 112 3.28 5.07 -8.00
C ILE A 112 2.96 5.82 -9.29
N GLU A 113 2.11 6.86 -9.23
CA GLU A 113 1.83 7.73 -10.37
C GLU A 113 3.10 8.44 -10.87
N GLN A 114 3.92 8.98 -9.97
CA GLN A 114 5.16 9.67 -10.33
C GLN A 114 6.17 8.74 -11.01
N VAL A 115 6.37 7.53 -10.46
CA VAL A 115 7.24 6.51 -11.04
C VAL A 115 6.73 6.09 -12.42
N TYR A 116 5.42 5.81 -12.55
CA TYR A 116 4.79 5.46 -13.83
C TYR A 116 5.02 6.54 -14.89
N ARG A 117 4.71 7.80 -14.55
CA ARG A 117 4.84 8.92 -15.48
C ARG A 117 6.28 9.12 -15.94
N LEU A 118 7.24 9.02 -15.02
CA LEU A 118 8.66 9.11 -15.35
C LEU A 118 9.10 7.96 -16.26
N ALA A 119 8.82 6.71 -15.86
CA ALA A 119 9.20 5.53 -16.64
C ALA A 119 8.63 5.57 -18.05
N ARG A 120 7.33 5.90 -18.18
CA ARG A 120 6.65 5.98 -19.48
C ARG A 120 7.21 7.08 -20.37
N LEU A 121 7.54 8.23 -19.80
CA LEU A 121 8.19 9.32 -20.52
C LEU A 121 9.57 8.89 -21.04
N THR A 122 10.39 8.31 -20.16
CA THR A 122 11.73 7.83 -20.49
C THR A 122 11.69 6.80 -21.62
N MET A 123 10.77 5.84 -21.56
CA MET A 123 10.58 4.85 -22.63
C MET A 123 10.27 5.52 -23.98
N ARG A 124 9.37 6.50 -24.00
CA ARG A 124 9.01 7.24 -25.23
C ARG A 124 10.17 8.10 -25.76
N ALA A 125 10.99 8.65 -24.87
CA ALA A 125 12.06 9.57 -25.23
C ALA A 125 13.17 8.91 -26.07
N TYR A 126 13.38 7.60 -25.94
CA TYR A 126 14.37 6.86 -26.75
C TYR A 126 14.10 6.96 -28.25
N THR A 127 12.83 7.03 -28.68
CA THR A 127 12.45 7.14 -30.10
C THR A 127 11.92 8.52 -30.47
N LYS A 128 11.43 9.29 -29.49
CA LYS A 128 10.89 10.64 -29.70
C LYS A 128 11.33 11.60 -28.59
N PRO A 129 12.56 12.16 -28.64
CA PRO A 129 13.11 12.99 -27.55
C PRO A 129 12.28 14.22 -27.19
N ASP A 130 11.53 14.80 -28.13
CA ASP A 130 10.70 15.98 -27.90
C ASP A 130 9.65 15.79 -26.78
N VAL A 131 9.25 14.54 -26.49
CA VAL A 131 8.30 14.23 -25.41
C VAL A 131 8.81 14.66 -24.04
N LEU A 132 10.12 14.78 -23.84
CA LEU A 132 10.71 15.24 -22.57
C LEU A 132 10.24 16.65 -22.17
N ARG A 133 9.85 17.48 -23.14
CA ARG A 133 9.26 18.80 -22.88
C ARG A 133 7.85 18.74 -22.28
N GLU A 134 7.18 17.59 -22.37
CA GLU A 134 5.83 17.36 -21.82
C GLU A 134 5.87 17.13 -20.29
N TYR A 135 7.03 16.89 -19.68
CA TYR A 135 7.11 16.57 -18.26
C TYR A 135 6.98 17.84 -17.40
N PRO A 136 5.91 17.99 -16.61
CA PRO A 136 5.83 19.10 -15.67
C PRO A 136 6.90 18.86 -14.60
N ALA A 137 7.71 19.89 -14.34
CA ALA A 137 8.64 19.86 -13.22
C ALA A 137 7.89 19.47 -11.94
N ALA A 138 8.55 18.70 -11.07
CA ALA A 138 7.99 18.44 -9.75
C ALA A 138 7.74 19.80 -9.07
N ALA A 139 6.50 20.04 -8.65
CA ALA A 139 6.20 21.21 -7.84
C ALA A 139 7.05 21.13 -6.55
N ALA A 140 7.86 22.16 -6.32
CA ALA A 140 8.66 22.33 -5.12
C ALA A 140 7.76 22.56 -3.90
#